data_AF-A0A962HDT3-F1
#
_entry.id   AF-A0A962HDT3-F1
#
_cell.length_a   1.000
_cell.length_b   1.000
_cell.length_c   1.000
_cell.angle_alpha   90.00
_cell.angle_beta   90.00
_cell.angle_gamma   90.00
#
_symmetry.space_group_name_H-M   'P 1'
#
loop_
_entity.id
_entity.type
_entity.pdbx_description
1 polymer ?
#
loop_
_entity_poly.entity_id
_entity_poly.type
_entity_poly.pdbx_seq_one_letter_code
_entity_poly.pdbx_strand_id
1 'polypeptide(L)'
;MWVDGAVESFARQYRLTTRQASLLQCTAEHLQARQDGGEDTADNIVAACAYCNRKRHKRPVPLPPQGYRHHVLKRVRKGKWHQVIFRGR
;
A
#
# COMPACT_ATOMS: atom_id res chain seq x y z
N MET A 1 -3.57 16.24 -6.07
CA MET A 1 -3.37 16.80 -4.72
C MET A 1 -4.51 16.27 -3.85
N TRP A 2 -4.24 15.71 -2.67
CA TRP A 2 -5.34 15.29 -1.78
C TRP A 2 -6.05 16.52 -1.24
N VAL A 3 -7.37 16.41 -1.05
CA VAL A 3 -8.17 17.48 -0.47
C VAL A 3 -7.84 17.59 1.02
N ASP A 4 -7.69 18.81 1.52
CA ASP A 4 -7.46 19.06 2.95
C ASP A 4 -8.56 18.40 3.79
N GLY A 5 -8.19 17.76 4.89
CA GLY A 5 -9.15 17.05 5.77
C GLY A 5 -9.58 15.65 5.29
N ALA A 6 -9.06 15.16 4.15
CA ALA A 6 -9.43 13.84 3.61
C ALA A 6 -9.05 12.67 4.54
N VAL A 7 -7.97 12.80 5.31
CA VAL A 7 -7.52 11.74 6.23
C VAL A 7 -8.45 11.65 7.44
N GLU A 8 -8.83 12.79 8.00
CA GLU A 8 -9.69 12.93 9.16
C GLU A 8 -11.10 12.45 8.86
N SER A 9 -11.65 12.86 7.71
CA SER A 9 -12.97 12.41 7.24
C SER A 9 -13.00 10.90 6.98
N PHE A 10 -11.97 10.35 6.32
CA PHE A 10 -11.83 8.91 6.10
C PHE A 10 -11.67 8.14 7.42
N ALA A 11 -10.83 8.64 8.33
CA ALA A 11 -10.63 8.06 9.66
C ALA A 11 -11.96 7.96 10.42
N ARG A 12 -12.74 9.04 10.43
CA ARG A 12 -14.06 9.09 11.07
C ARG A 12 -15.03 8.10 10.44
N GLN A 13 -15.12 8.06 9.10
CA GLN A 13 -16.03 7.18 8.37
C GLN A 13 -15.77 5.70 8.67
N TYR A 14 -14.50 5.30 8.73
CA TYR A 14 -14.10 3.89 8.90
C TYR A 14 -13.70 3.52 10.33
N ARG A 15 -13.93 4.41 11.31
CA ARG A 15 -13.56 4.24 12.73
C ARG A 15 -12.09 3.86 12.91
N LEU A 16 -11.23 4.53 12.17
CA LEU A 16 -9.78 4.40 12.25
C LEU A 16 -9.21 5.58 13.02
N THR A 17 -8.03 5.39 13.61
CA THR A 17 -7.19 6.52 14.01
C THR A 17 -6.65 7.25 12.77
N THR A 18 -6.35 8.54 12.87
CA THR A 18 -5.70 9.31 11.80
C THR A 18 -4.42 8.62 11.33
N ARG A 19 -3.64 8.05 12.26
CA ARG A 19 -2.43 7.27 11.93
C ARG A 19 -2.73 6.04 11.07
N GLN A 20 -3.80 5.29 11.37
CA GLN A 20 -4.21 4.14 10.56
C GLN A 20 -4.74 4.59 9.19
N ALA A 21 -5.49 5.69 9.13
CA ALA A 21 -5.96 6.27 7.87
C ALA A 21 -4.79 6.74 6.98
N SER A 22 -3.76 7.39 7.56
CA SER A 22 -2.55 7.78 6.83
C SER A 22 -1.84 6.60 6.17
N LEU A 23 -1.89 5.40 6.76
CA LEU A 23 -1.33 4.19 6.15
C LEU A 23 -2.09 3.71 4.91
N LEU A 24 -3.35 4.11 4.78
CA LEU A 24 -4.24 3.76 3.67
C LEU A 24 -4.27 4.81 2.56
N GLN A 25 -3.52 5.92 2.71
CA GLN A 25 -3.40 6.94 1.67
C GLN A 25 -2.91 6.34 0.36
N CYS A 26 -3.60 6.65 -0.73
CA CYS A 26 -3.19 6.22 -2.08
C CYS A 26 -1.93 6.97 -2.51
N THR A 27 -0.96 6.20 -3.01
CA THR A 27 0.34 6.63 -3.53
C THR A 27 0.57 5.99 -4.90
N ALA A 28 1.48 6.56 -5.69
CA ALA A 28 2.02 5.89 -6.87
C ALA A 28 3.15 4.94 -6.42
N GLU A 29 3.09 3.69 -6.87
CA GLU A 29 4.12 2.68 -6.66
C GLU A 29 4.67 2.22 -8.01
N HIS A 30 6.00 2.19 -8.14
CA HIS A 30 6.66 1.64 -9.31
C HIS A 30 6.77 0.11 -9.20
N LEU A 31 6.34 -0.62 -10.22
CA LEU A 31 6.45 -2.07 -10.29
C LEU A 31 7.92 -2.50 -10.42
N GLN A 32 8.68 -1.83 -11.28
CA GLN A 32 10.13 -1.83 -11.33
C GLN A 32 10.63 -0.53 -10.69
N ALA A 33 11.49 -0.63 -9.68
CA ALA A 33 11.97 0.55 -8.99
C ALA A 33 12.80 1.43 -9.93
N ARG A 34 12.72 2.75 -9.77
CA ARG A 34 13.46 3.71 -10.58
C ARG A 34 14.98 3.51 -10.51
N GLN A 35 15.51 3.13 -9.34
CA GLN A 35 16.93 2.82 -9.17
C GLN A 35 17.38 1.58 -9.97
N ASP A 36 16.44 0.70 -10.31
CA ASP A 36 16.66 -0.52 -11.09
C ASP A 36 16.25 -0.31 -12.57
N GLY A 37 16.16 0.94 -13.03
CA GLY A 37 15.83 1.31 -14.40
C GLY A 37 14.33 1.41 -14.72
N GLY A 38 13.46 1.41 -13.71
CA GLY A 38 12.01 1.58 -13.92
C GLY A 38 11.64 3.00 -14.36
N GLU A 39 10.85 3.11 -15.43
CA GLU A 39 10.40 4.38 -15.99
C GLU A 39 9.07 4.87 -15.39
N ASP A 40 8.78 6.16 -15.56
CA ASP A 40 7.51 6.78 -15.14
C ASP A 40 6.39 6.54 -16.18
N THR A 41 6.19 5.27 -16.56
CA THR A 41 5.17 4.86 -17.53
C THR A 41 3.91 4.33 -16.86
N ALA A 42 2.77 4.43 -17.55
CA ALA A 42 1.48 3.96 -17.02
C ALA A 42 1.48 2.46 -16.70
N ASP A 43 2.24 1.65 -17.45
CA ASP A 43 2.34 0.21 -17.23
C ASP A 43 3.26 -0.13 -16.03
N ASN A 44 4.15 0.78 -15.66
CA ASN A 44 5.07 0.61 -14.53
C ASN A 44 4.57 1.27 -13.23
N ILE A 45 3.61 2.19 -13.30
CA ILE A 45 3.06 2.88 -12.13
C ILE A 45 1.68 2.33 -11.78
N VAL A 46 1.51 1.87 -10.54
CA VAL A 46 0.23 1.43 -10.01
C VAL A 46 -0.19 2.24 -8.79
N ALA A 47 -1.49 2.29 -8.54
CA ALA A 47 -2.02 2.83 -7.30
C ALA A 47 -1.82 1.82 -6.16
N ALA A 48 -1.16 2.25 -5.09
CA ALA A 48 -0.98 1.44 -3.88
C ALA A 48 -1.09 2.31 -2.63
N CYS A 49 -1.56 1.74 -1.52
CA CYS A 49 -1.56 2.51 -0.27
C CYS A 49 -0.14 2.67 0.30
N ALA A 50 0.08 3.71 1.09
CA ALA A 50 1.36 4.01 1.73
C ALA A 50 1.93 2.82 2.55
N TYR A 51 1.07 2.00 3.16
CA TYR A 51 1.50 0.78 3.83
C TYR A 51 2.04 -0.27 2.85
N CYS A 52 1.32 -0.57 1.78
CA CYS A 52 1.72 -1.56 0.78
C CYS A 52 3.03 -1.16 0.12
N ASN A 53 3.07 0.07 -0.41
CA ASN A 53 4.23 0.64 -1.08
C ASN A 53 5.48 0.54 -0.19
N ARG A 54 5.41 1.06 1.04
CA ARG A 54 6.52 0.96 2.00
C ARG A 54 6.89 -0.48 2.35
N LYS A 55 5.92 -1.40 2.50
CA LYS A 55 6.21 -2.80 2.87
C LYS A 55 6.82 -3.59 1.71
N ARG A 56 6.48 -3.28 0.46
CA ARG A 56 7.10 -3.88 -0.71
C ARG A 56 8.59 -3.55 -0.77
N HIS A 57 8.93 -2.27 -0.64
CA HIS A 57 10.31 -1.79 -0.71
C HIS A 57 11.16 -2.09 0.54
N LYS A 58 10.54 -2.41 1.69
CA LYS A 58 11.25 -2.90 2.88
C LYS A 58 11.77 -4.33 2.77
N ARG A 59 11.42 -5.07 1.71
CA ARG A 59 11.92 -6.44 1.53
C ARG A 59 13.37 -6.39 1.04
N PRO A 60 14.30 -7.14 1.66
CA PRO A 60 15.69 -7.23 1.20
C PRO A 60 15.80 -7.73 -0.24
N VAL A 61 14.93 -8.67 -0.63
CA VAL A 61 14.80 -9.15 -2.00
C VAL A 61 13.42 -8.77 -2.53
N PRO A 62 13.34 -7.80 -3.48
CA PRO A 62 12.10 -7.43 -4.14
C PRO A 62 11.50 -8.65 -4.86
N LEU A 63 10.20 -8.85 -4.71
CA LEU A 63 9.49 -9.81 -5.55
C LEU A 63 9.13 -9.17 -6.89
N PRO A 64 9.18 -9.93 -8.00
CA PRO A 64 8.57 -9.48 -9.23
C PRO A 64 7.08 -9.20 -8.99
N PRO A 65 6.46 -8.29 -9.77
CA PRO A 65 5.06 -7.86 -9.56
C PRO A 65 4.07 -9.01 -9.33
N GLN A 66 4.14 -10.05 -10.18
CA GLN A 66 3.27 -11.23 -10.07
C GLN A 66 3.52 -12.03 -8.76
N GLY A 67 4.78 -12.18 -8.35
CA GLY A 67 5.15 -12.82 -7.10
C GLY A 67 4.65 -12.03 -5.88
N TYR A 68 4.76 -10.70 -5.92
CA TYR A 68 4.23 -9.84 -4.88
C TYR A 68 2.70 -9.93 -4.80
N ARG A 69 2.01 -9.91 -5.94
CA ARG A 69 0.55 -10.12 -6.01
C ARG A 69 0.14 -11.44 -5.34
N HIS A 70 0.81 -12.54 -5.65
CA HIS A 70 0.52 -13.84 -5.02
C HIS A 70 0.74 -13.80 -3.49
N HIS A 71 1.83 -13.16 -3.03
CA HIS A 71 2.10 -12.97 -1.61
C HIS A 71 0.98 -12.19 -0.91
N VAL A 72 0.55 -11.05 -1.48
CA VAL A 72 -0.55 -10.24 -0.95
C VAL A 72 -1.83 -11.06 -0.86
N LEU A 73 -2.23 -11.72 -1.95
CA LEU A 73 -3.44 -12.54 -1.99
C LEU A 73 -3.41 -13.65 -0.91
N LYS A 74 -2.28 -14.33 -0.74
CA LYS A 74 -2.08 -15.34 0.31
C LYS A 74 -2.27 -14.77 1.71
N ARG A 75 -1.82 -13.54 1.96
CA ARG A 75 -1.97 -12.86 3.27
C ARG A 75 -3.39 -12.37 3.48
N VAL A 76 -4.04 -11.83 2.46
CA VAL A 76 -5.44 -11.39 2.49
C VAL A 76 -6.35 -12.56 2.84
N ARG A 77 -6.21 -13.70 2.14
CA ARG A 77 -7.01 -14.93 2.40
C ARG A 77 -6.89 -15.46 3.83
N LYS A 78 -5.76 -15.17 4.51
CA LYS A 78 -5.53 -15.57 5.90
C LYS A 78 -5.97 -14.49 6.92
N GLY A 79 -6.58 -13.39 6.48
CA GLY A 79 -6.89 -12.24 7.33
C GLY A 79 -5.63 -11.58 7.92
N LYS A 80 -4.46 -11.80 7.29
CA LYS A 80 -3.17 -11.32 7.79
C LYS A 80 -2.59 -10.13 7.02
N TRP A 81 -3.30 -9.67 5.99
CA TRP A 81 -2.97 -8.42 5.31
C TRP A 81 -3.52 -7.24 6.10
N HIS A 82 -2.74 -6.17 6.26
CA HIS A 82 -3.15 -4.96 6.99
C HIS A 82 -3.53 -5.14 8.48
N GLN A 83 -3.07 -6.19 9.17
CA GLN A 83 -3.40 -6.40 10.61
C GLN A 83 -2.99 -5.25 11.55
N VAL A 84 -1.97 -4.46 11.18
CA VAL A 84 -1.60 -3.28 11.98
C VAL A 84 -2.61 -2.13 11.84
N ILE A 85 -3.42 -2.17 10.79
CA ILE A 85 -4.46 -1.20 10.45
C ILE A 85 -5.80 -1.69 11.01
N PHE A 86 -6.16 -2.94 10.72
CA PHE A 86 -7.36 -3.59 11.21
C PHE A 86 -6.97 -4.57 12.32
N ARG A 87 -6.74 -4.06 13.53
CA ARG A 87 -6.63 -4.94 14.71
C ARG A 87 -8.00 -5.56 14.98
N GLY A 88 -8.00 -6.82 15.41
CA GLY A 88 -9.16 -7.72 15.48
C GLY A 88 -10.49 -7.04 15.78
N ARG A 89 -11.45 -7.25 14.87
CA ARG A 89 -12.86 -7.33 15.24
C ARG A 89 -13.12 -8.71 15.82
#